data_AF-A0A660N9V5-F1
#
_entry.id   AF-A0A660N9V5-F1
#
_cell.length_a   1.000
_cell.length_b   1.000
_cell.length_c   1.000
_cell.angle_alpha   90.00
_cell.angle_beta   90.00
_cell.angle_gamma   90.00
#
_symmetry.space_group_name_H-M   'P 1'
#
loop_
_entity.id
_entity.type
_entity.pdbx_description
1 polymer ?
#
loop_
_entity_poly.entity_id
_entity_poly.type
_entity_poly.pdbx_seq_one_letter_code
_entity_poly.pdbx_strand_id
1 'polypeptide(L)'
;MLEEIEVVAPEKIEERSMEIITASMKPERLTFYTEKELKVVKRCIHTSADFDYEDNMIFKNNAVESGMQAILHGACIITDTTMAASGINKKVANEFGASVHCFIGDEKIAKLARERQVTRASVCMEEGARLAKESPVIFAIGNAPTALIRLYELIQNGELRPALVIGAPVGFVNVVESKNLIKRLDVPMIVADKRKGGSNVAAAIVNALLYQCK
;
A
#
# COMPACT_ATOMS: atom_id res chain seq x y z
N MET A 1 0.70 38.69 8.91
CA MET A 1 0.42 37.63 7.91
C MET A 1 1.52 36.58 7.79
N LEU A 2 2.80 36.92 8.00
CA LEU A 2 3.89 35.92 8.14
C LEU A 2 4.22 35.57 9.61
N GLU A 3 3.66 36.29 10.58
CA GLU A 3 3.96 36.14 12.02
C GLU A 3 3.44 34.82 12.62
N GLU A 4 2.48 34.16 11.98
CA GLU A 4 1.92 32.86 12.40
C GLU A 4 2.60 31.66 11.70
N ILE A 5 3.57 31.89 10.82
CA ILE A 5 4.24 30.83 10.05
C ILE A 5 5.52 30.38 10.77
N GLU A 6 5.55 29.12 11.22
CA GLU A 6 6.79 28.48 11.68
C GLU A 6 7.76 28.33 10.49
N VAL A 7 8.92 29.00 10.56
CA VAL A 7 9.96 28.88 9.53
C VAL A 7 10.80 27.64 9.82
N VAL A 8 10.56 26.58 9.06
CA VAL A 8 11.29 25.31 9.14
C VAL A 8 12.15 25.14 7.88
N ALA A 9 13.41 24.74 8.05
CA ALA A 9 14.29 24.45 6.92
C ALA A 9 13.70 23.30 6.06
N PRO A 10 13.74 23.36 4.72
CA PRO A 10 13.10 22.37 3.84
C PRO A 10 13.43 20.91 4.19
N GLU A 11 14.68 20.63 4.54
CA GLU A 11 15.19 19.31 4.93
C GLU A 11 14.70 18.84 6.30
N LYS A 12 14.17 19.75 7.13
CA LYS A 12 13.63 19.48 8.46
C LYS A 12 12.10 19.41 8.51
N ILE A 13 11.40 19.79 7.44
CA ILE A 13 9.92 19.82 7.41
C ILE A 13 9.31 18.45 7.70
N GLU A 14 9.88 17.38 7.13
CA GLU A 14 9.35 16.03 7.33
C GLU A 14 9.56 15.55 8.77
N GLU A 15 10.76 15.75 9.32
CA GLU A 15 11.09 15.44 10.71
C GLU A 15 10.13 16.17 11.65
N ARG A 16 9.98 17.48 11.47
CA ARG A 16 9.05 18.31 12.23
C ARG A 16 7.59 17.86 12.11
N SER A 17 7.17 17.47 10.91
CA SER A 17 5.82 16.92 10.69
C SER A 17 5.60 15.63 11.47
N MET A 18 6.60 14.73 11.53
CA MET A 18 6.50 13.47 12.27
C MET A 18 6.48 13.69 13.78
N GLU A 19 7.18 14.70 14.29
CA GLU A 19 7.09 15.12 15.70
C GLU A 19 5.66 15.56 16.05
N ILE A 20 5.08 16.46 15.24
CA ILE A 20 3.73 16.97 15.44
C ILE A 20 2.71 15.84 15.39
N ILE A 21 2.83 14.94 14.41
CA ILE A 21 1.97 13.75 14.31
C ILE A 21 2.09 12.92 15.59
N THR A 22 3.31 12.61 16.02
CA THR A 22 3.55 11.79 17.22
C THR A 22 2.93 12.41 18.47
N ALA A 23 3.07 13.73 18.65
CA ALA A 23 2.52 14.45 19.79
C ALA A 23 0.98 14.55 19.75
N SER A 24 0.38 14.47 18.56
CA SER A 24 -1.06 14.58 18.35
C SER A 24 -1.80 13.25 18.35
N MET A 25 -1.07 12.13 18.20
CA MET A 25 -1.64 10.79 18.23
C MET A 25 -2.12 10.41 19.63
N LYS A 26 -3.12 9.54 19.69
CA LYS A 26 -3.59 8.95 20.96
C LYS A 26 -2.47 8.16 21.65
N PRO A 27 -2.17 8.40 22.95
CA PRO A 27 -1.11 7.70 23.66
C PRO A 27 -1.22 6.17 23.59
N GLU A 28 -2.44 5.63 23.69
CA GLU A 28 -2.69 4.19 23.60
C GLU A 28 -2.34 3.61 22.23
N ARG A 29 -2.42 4.41 21.16
CA ARG A 29 -2.05 3.98 19.80
C ARG A 29 -0.55 3.98 19.56
N LEU A 30 0.20 4.81 20.27
CA LEU A 30 1.66 4.80 20.24
C LEU A 30 2.23 3.49 20.82
N THR A 31 1.53 2.86 21.76
CA THR A 31 1.94 1.58 22.38
C THR A 31 1.25 0.35 21.78
N PHE A 32 0.17 0.53 21.00
CA PHE A 32 -0.56 -0.55 20.36
C PHE A 32 0.19 -1.18 19.20
N TYR A 33 0.81 -0.34 18.37
CA TYR A 33 1.60 -0.78 17.21
C TYR A 33 3.05 -1.07 17.60
N THR A 34 3.67 -2.02 16.90
CA THR A 34 5.14 -2.15 16.94
C THR A 34 5.80 -0.89 16.38
N GLU A 35 7.08 -0.67 16.68
CA GLU A 35 7.81 0.51 16.19
C GLU A 35 7.76 0.63 14.65
N LYS A 36 7.85 -0.50 13.95
CA LYS A 36 7.82 -0.54 12.48
C LYS A 36 6.44 -0.30 11.90
N GLU A 37 5.39 -0.87 12.51
CA GLU A 37 4.00 -0.58 12.13
C GLU A 37 3.66 0.88 12.39
N LEU A 38 4.12 1.44 13.51
CA LEU A 38 3.90 2.83 13.86
C LEU A 38 4.51 3.80 12.83
N LYS A 39 5.68 3.47 12.25
CA LYS A 39 6.27 4.22 11.12
C LYS A 39 5.36 4.21 9.89
N VAL A 40 4.71 3.08 9.59
CA VAL A 40 3.72 2.98 8.50
C VAL A 40 2.48 3.83 8.81
N VAL A 41 1.92 3.73 10.02
CA VAL A 41 0.75 4.51 10.45
C VAL A 41 1.02 6.01 10.36
N LYS A 42 2.14 6.49 10.93
CA LYS A 42 2.52 7.90 10.88
C LYS A 42 2.71 8.40 9.45
N ARG A 43 3.26 7.58 8.55
CA ARG A 43 3.39 7.93 7.13
C ARG A 43 2.03 8.07 6.44
N CYS A 44 1.04 7.23 6.79
CA CYS A 44 -0.33 7.35 6.30
C CYS A 44 -0.99 8.65 6.79
N ILE A 45 -0.82 8.99 8.06
CA ILE A 45 -1.30 10.27 8.63
C ILE A 45 -0.62 11.44 7.93
N HIS A 46 0.70 11.42 7.78
CA HIS A 46 1.47 12.48 7.15
C HIS A 46 0.99 12.80 5.73
N THR A 47 0.74 11.78 4.90
CA THR A 47 0.29 12.01 3.52
C THR A 47 -1.16 12.47 3.38
N SER A 48 -1.96 12.37 4.44
CA SER A 48 -3.41 12.59 4.38
C SER A 48 -3.91 13.67 5.34
N ALA A 49 -3.08 14.09 6.30
CA ALA A 49 -3.46 14.89 7.45
C ALA A 49 -4.66 14.31 8.24
N ASP A 50 -4.82 12.99 8.23
CA ASP A 50 -5.99 12.30 8.75
C ASP A 50 -5.62 11.33 9.88
N PHE A 51 -5.91 11.71 11.11
CA PHE A 51 -5.58 10.89 12.28
C PHE A 51 -6.42 9.63 12.41
N ASP A 52 -7.52 9.47 11.64
CA ASP A 52 -8.29 8.21 11.68
C ASP A 52 -7.45 6.98 11.30
N TYR A 53 -6.33 7.14 10.60
CA TYR A 53 -5.41 6.03 10.31
C TYR A 53 -4.74 5.46 11.57
N GLU A 54 -4.70 6.17 12.69
CA GLU A 54 -4.21 5.61 13.96
C GLU A 54 -5.13 4.51 14.50
N ASP A 55 -6.41 4.50 14.11
CA ASP A 55 -7.40 3.52 14.57
C ASP A 55 -7.74 2.46 13.53
N ASN A 56 -7.52 2.75 12.24
CA ASN A 56 -8.05 1.97 11.13
C ASN A 56 -6.99 1.16 10.37
N MET A 57 -5.72 1.22 10.75
CA MET A 57 -4.66 0.43 10.12
C MET A 57 -4.58 -0.96 10.75
N ILE A 58 -4.78 -1.99 9.93
CA ILE A 58 -4.73 -3.40 10.32
C ILE A 58 -3.50 -4.05 9.69
N PHE A 59 -2.72 -4.73 10.52
CA PHE A 59 -1.55 -5.51 10.13
C PHE A 59 -1.78 -6.96 10.53
N LYS A 60 -1.44 -7.91 9.65
CA LYS A 60 -1.45 -9.34 10.00
C LYS A 60 -0.27 -10.07 9.39
N ASN A 61 0.09 -11.20 10.00
CA ASN A 61 1.08 -12.14 9.49
C ASN A 61 2.44 -11.49 9.23
N ASN A 62 2.92 -10.68 10.19
CA ASN A 62 4.20 -9.95 10.14
C ASN A 62 4.35 -9.12 8.85
N ALA A 63 3.30 -8.40 8.49
CA ALA A 63 3.19 -7.71 7.19
C ALA A 63 4.35 -6.76 6.89
N VAL A 64 4.80 -6.00 7.89
CA VAL A 64 5.87 -5.02 7.71
C VAL A 64 7.20 -5.72 7.45
N GLU A 65 7.55 -6.71 8.27
CA GLU A 65 8.73 -7.55 8.08
C GLU A 65 8.70 -8.27 6.72
N SER A 66 7.59 -8.91 6.37
CA SER A 66 7.45 -9.64 5.11
C SER A 66 7.62 -8.72 3.90
N GLY A 67 7.01 -7.53 3.93
CA GLY A 67 7.16 -6.53 2.89
C GLY A 67 8.60 -6.02 2.76
N MET A 68 9.25 -5.71 3.88
CA MET A 68 10.65 -5.29 3.89
C MET A 68 11.58 -6.38 3.34
N GLN A 69 11.41 -7.62 3.78
CA GLN A 69 12.19 -8.75 3.28
C GLN A 69 12.00 -8.93 1.78
N ALA A 70 10.77 -8.85 1.27
CA ALA A 70 10.51 -8.95 -0.16
C ALA A 70 11.20 -7.82 -0.94
N ILE A 71 11.15 -6.58 -0.45
CA ILE A 71 11.86 -5.44 -1.05
C ILE A 71 13.37 -5.70 -1.13
N LEU A 72 13.98 -6.16 -0.04
CA LEU A 72 15.41 -6.49 0.02
C LEU A 72 15.82 -7.62 -0.95
N HIS A 73 14.86 -8.47 -1.34
CA HIS A 73 15.04 -9.54 -2.33
C HIS A 73 14.51 -9.17 -3.72
N GLY A 74 14.45 -7.87 -4.05
CA GLY A 74 14.13 -7.40 -5.39
C GLY A 74 12.66 -7.53 -5.80
N ALA A 75 11.73 -7.34 -4.86
CA ALA A 75 10.30 -7.52 -5.13
C ALA A 75 9.77 -6.69 -6.31
N CYS A 76 8.81 -7.26 -7.03
CA CYS A 76 7.94 -6.54 -7.95
C CYS A 76 6.74 -5.95 -7.17
N ILE A 77 6.69 -4.62 -7.08
CA ILE A 77 5.62 -3.86 -6.44
C ILE A 77 4.57 -3.52 -7.50
N ILE A 78 3.42 -4.18 -7.45
CA ILE A 78 2.33 -4.06 -8.41
C ILE A 78 1.26 -3.11 -7.87
N THR A 79 0.91 -2.09 -8.63
CA THR A 79 -0.11 -1.10 -8.26
C THR A 79 -1.32 -1.17 -9.17
N ASP A 80 -2.50 -0.84 -8.64
CA ASP A 80 -3.76 -0.79 -9.39
C ASP A 80 -3.94 0.51 -10.19
N THR A 81 -3.18 1.56 -9.86
CA THR A 81 -3.31 2.89 -10.44
C THR A 81 -1.95 3.53 -10.72
N THR A 82 -1.85 4.28 -11.81
CA THR A 82 -0.66 5.08 -12.13
C THR A 82 -0.35 6.09 -11.03
N MET A 83 -1.38 6.63 -10.36
CA MET A 83 -1.21 7.54 -9.23
C MET A 83 -0.45 6.88 -8.06
N ALA A 84 -0.79 5.64 -7.70
CA ALA A 84 -0.07 4.92 -6.65
C ALA A 84 1.38 4.66 -7.09
N ALA A 85 1.59 4.20 -8.33
CA ALA A 85 2.93 3.99 -8.88
C ALA A 85 3.80 5.26 -8.88
N SER A 86 3.21 6.41 -9.18
CA SER A 86 3.90 7.71 -9.20
C SER A 86 4.23 8.23 -7.80
N GLY A 87 3.43 7.88 -6.79
CA GLY A 87 3.69 8.24 -5.40
C GLY A 87 4.80 7.42 -4.74
N ILE A 88 5.19 6.28 -5.32
CA ILE A 88 6.25 5.41 -4.78
C ILE A 88 7.63 5.95 -5.17
N ASN A 89 8.56 5.97 -4.22
CA ASN A 89 9.94 6.38 -4.42
C ASN A 89 10.73 5.31 -5.19
N LYS A 90 10.63 5.34 -6.52
CA LYS A 90 11.27 4.37 -7.42
C LYS A 90 12.79 4.37 -7.31
N LYS A 91 13.41 5.50 -6.96
CA LYS A 91 14.86 5.57 -6.75
C LYS A 91 15.27 4.65 -5.60
N VAL A 92 14.59 4.75 -4.46
CA VAL A 92 14.87 3.89 -3.31
C VAL A 92 14.49 2.43 -3.58
N ALA A 93 13.39 2.17 -4.29
CA ALA A 93 13.06 0.80 -4.69
C ALA A 93 14.19 0.16 -5.52
N ASN A 94 14.71 0.89 -6.51
CA ASN A 94 15.78 0.42 -7.37
C ASN A 94 17.11 0.19 -6.61
N GLU A 95 17.39 0.93 -5.53
CA GLU A 95 18.56 0.69 -4.66
C GLU A 95 18.55 -0.73 -4.06
N PHE A 96 17.38 -1.34 -3.89
CA PHE A 96 17.19 -2.72 -3.40
C PHE A 96 16.87 -3.73 -4.50
N GLY A 97 16.98 -3.35 -5.78
CA GLY A 97 16.59 -4.19 -6.91
C GLY A 97 15.07 -4.38 -7.06
N ALA A 98 14.26 -3.74 -6.23
CA ALA A 98 12.81 -3.77 -6.33
C ALA A 98 12.33 -2.90 -7.49
N SER A 99 11.20 -3.27 -8.10
CA SER A 99 10.65 -2.59 -9.27
C SER A 99 9.17 -2.25 -9.08
N VAL A 100 8.72 -1.10 -9.60
CA VAL A 100 7.32 -0.65 -9.47
C VAL A 100 6.61 -0.77 -10.81
N HIS A 101 5.51 -1.52 -10.84
CA HIS A 101 4.73 -1.82 -12.03
C HIS A 101 3.29 -1.33 -11.89
N CYS A 102 2.75 -0.81 -12.99
CA CYS A 102 1.32 -0.53 -13.12
C CYS A 102 0.87 -0.84 -14.54
N PHE A 103 0.04 -1.87 -14.70
CA PHE A 103 -0.41 -2.34 -16.01
C PHE A 103 -1.70 -1.67 -16.49
N ILE A 104 -2.28 -0.76 -15.69
CA ILE A 104 -3.64 -0.22 -15.95
C ILE A 104 -3.74 0.56 -17.27
N GLY A 105 -2.61 1.12 -17.74
CA GLY A 105 -2.50 1.87 -18.98
C GLY A 105 -2.12 1.04 -20.20
N ASP A 106 -1.83 -0.25 -20.06
CA ASP A 106 -1.45 -1.11 -21.18
C ASP A 106 -2.67 -1.42 -22.07
N GLU A 107 -2.53 -1.20 -23.38
CA GLU A 107 -3.57 -1.48 -24.37
C GLU A 107 -3.99 -2.96 -24.38
N LYS A 108 -3.05 -3.88 -24.14
CA LYS A 108 -3.34 -5.32 -24.05
C LYS A 108 -4.26 -5.63 -22.87
N ILE A 109 -4.02 -4.99 -21.73
CA ILE A 109 -4.86 -5.12 -20.53
C ILE A 109 -6.25 -4.56 -20.80
N ALA A 110 -6.33 -3.39 -21.45
CA ALA A 110 -7.61 -2.78 -21.80
C ALA A 110 -8.43 -3.66 -22.76
N LYS A 111 -7.79 -4.26 -23.77
CA LYS A 111 -8.41 -5.19 -24.71
C LYS A 111 -8.91 -6.44 -23.98
N LEU A 112 -8.06 -7.08 -23.19
CA LEU A 112 -8.39 -8.33 -22.49
C LEU A 112 -9.53 -8.15 -21.48
N ALA A 113 -9.54 -7.03 -20.75
CA ALA A 113 -10.61 -6.68 -19.83
C ALA A 113 -11.96 -6.51 -20.55
N ARG A 114 -11.95 -5.88 -21.73
CA ARG A 114 -13.15 -5.70 -22.55
C ARG A 114 -13.68 -7.03 -23.08
N GLU A 115 -12.81 -7.87 -23.63
CA GLU A 115 -13.17 -9.19 -24.17
C GLU A 115 -13.77 -10.11 -23.10
N ARG A 116 -13.23 -10.07 -21.88
CA ARG A 116 -13.69 -10.88 -20.75
C ARG A 116 -14.79 -10.22 -19.91
N GLN A 117 -15.20 -8.99 -20.24
CA GLN A 117 -16.18 -8.19 -19.48
C GLN A 117 -15.83 -8.03 -17.98
N VAL A 118 -14.55 -7.87 -17.68
CA VAL A 118 -14.03 -7.63 -16.32
C VAL A 118 -13.36 -6.25 -16.22
N THR A 119 -13.02 -5.82 -15.01
CA THR A 119 -12.28 -4.55 -14.85
C THR A 119 -10.81 -4.70 -15.27
N ARG A 120 -10.22 -3.63 -15.80
CA ARG A 120 -8.78 -3.59 -16.11
C ARG A 120 -7.94 -3.89 -14.88
N ALA A 121 -8.34 -3.36 -13.72
CA ALA A 121 -7.66 -3.58 -12.46
C ALA A 121 -7.57 -5.07 -12.09
N SER A 122 -8.63 -5.86 -12.35
CA SER A 122 -8.61 -7.31 -12.17
C SER A 122 -7.56 -7.99 -13.06
N VAL A 123 -7.49 -7.62 -14.34
CA VAL A 123 -6.49 -8.17 -15.28
C VAL A 123 -5.06 -7.75 -14.87
N CYS A 124 -4.86 -6.54 -14.35
CA CYS A 124 -3.56 -6.14 -13.82
C CYS A 124 -3.07 -7.04 -12.68
N MET A 125 -3.98 -7.56 -11.84
CA MET A 125 -3.61 -8.48 -10.76
C MET A 125 -3.15 -9.84 -11.30
N GLU A 126 -3.74 -10.30 -12.41
CA GLU A 126 -3.30 -11.54 -13.09
C GLU A 126 -1.87 -11.39 -13.65
N GLU A 127 -1.53 -10.24 -14.23
CA GLU A 127 -0.14 -9.97 -14.64
C GLU A 127 0.83 -9.92 -13.47
N GLY A 128 0.41 -9.31 -12.34
CA GLY A 128 1.19 -9.38 -11.11
C GLY A 128 1.39 -10.81 -10.62
N ALA A 129 0.36 -11.65 -10.71
CA ALA A 129 0.45 -13.06 -10.34
C ALA A 129 1.39 -13.86 -11.28
N ARG A 130 1.47 -13.48 -12.55
CA ARG A 130 2.46 -14.04 -13.48
C ARG A 130 3.89 -13.72 -13.04
N LEU A 131 4.16 -12.46 -12.64
CA LEU A 131 5.48 -12.06 -12.14
C LEU A 131 5.86 -12.74 -10.82
N ALA A 132 4.87 -13.14 -10.01
CA ALA A 132 5.08 -13.87 -8.76
C ALA A 132 5.78 -15.22 -8.93
N LYS A 133 5.85 -15.74 -10.16
CA LYS A 133 6.57 -16.99 -10.49
C LYS A 133 8.09 -16.81 -10.53
N GLU A 134 8.56 -15.58 -10.71
CA GLU A 134 9.97 -15.26 -10.92
C GLU A 134 10.57 -14.47 -9.73
N SER A 135 9.76 -13.61 -9.11
CA SER A 135 10.19 -12.73 -8.03
C SER A 135 9.12 -12.60 -6.93
N PRO A 136 9.50 -12.22 -5.69
CA PRO A 136 8.53 -11.84 -4.67
C PRO A 136 7.65 -10.69 -5.17
N VAL A 137 6.35 -10.75 -4.91
CA VAL A 137 5.40 -9.70 -5.32
C VAL A 137 4.75 -9.03 -4.13
N ILE A 138 4.63 -7.70 -4.21
CA ILE A 138 3.88 -6.87 -3.28
C ILE A 138 2.76 -6.21 -4.08
N PHE A 139 1.51 -6.38 -3.66
CA PHE A 139 0.38 -5.69 -4.28
C PHE A 139 0.01 -4.46 -3.46
N ALA A 140 0.03 -3.28 -4.08
CA ALA A 140 -0.33 -2.00 -3.47
C ALA A 140 -1.58 -1.41 -4.14
N ILE A 141 -2.72 -1.67 -3.53
CA ILE A 141 -4.04 -1.37 -4.11
C ILE A 141 -4.65 -0.16 -3.40
N GLY A 142 -4.69 0.97 -4.11
CA GLY A 142 -5.12 2.24 -3.54
C GLY A 142 -6.51 2.73 -3.99
N ASN A 143 -7.10 2.13 -5.02
CA ASN A 143 -8.33 2.64 -5.61
C ASN A 143 -9.38 1.55 -5.88
N ALA A 144 -9.03 0.47 -6.58
CA ALA A 144 -9.99 -0.45 -7.16
C ALA A 144 -10.34 -1.61 -6.21
N PRO A 145 -11.59 -1.70 -5.69
CA PRO A 145 -12.04 -2.85 -4.89
C PRO A 145 -11.99 -4.16 -5.69
N THR A 146 -12.22 -4.08 -7.01
CA THR A 146 -12.18 -5.23 -7.91
C THR A 146 -10.78 -5.83 -8.07
N ALA A 147 -9.72 -5.06 -7.80
CA ALA A 147 -8.37 -5.61 -7.70
C ALA A 147 -8.22 -6.49 -6.45
N LEU A 148 -8.71 -6.03 -5.28
CA LEU A 148 -8.70 -6.85 -4.07
C LEU A 148 -9.56 -8.11 -4.19
N ILE A 149 -10.73 -8.01 -4.81
CA ILE A 149 -11.58 -9.18 -5.07
C ILE A 149 -10.83 -10.19 -5.94
N ARG A 150 -10.16 -9.73 -7.01
CA ARG A 150 -9.40 -10.63 -7.88
C ARG A 150 -8.20 -11.26 -7.18
N LEU A 151 -7.48 -10.50 -6.34
CA LEU A 151 -6.40 -11.04 -5.53
C LEU A 151 -6.91 -12.11 -4.56
N TYR A 152 -8.06 -11.89 -3.92
CA TYR A 152 -8.67 -12.88 -3.06
C TYR A 152 -8.93 -14.20 -3.78
N GLU A 153 -9.52 -14.16 -4.99
CA GLU A 153 -9.76 -15.35 -5.81
C GLU A 153 -8.47 -16.10 -6.14
N LEU A 154 -7.45 -15.38 -6.65
CA LEU A 154 -6.17 -15.97 -7.03
C LEU A 154 -5.46 -16.63 -5.82
N ILE A 155 -5.54 -16.00 -4.65
CA ILE A 155 -4.93 -16.53 -3.42
C ILE A 155 -5.70 -17.74 -2.88
N GLN A 156 -7.04 -17.66 -2.84
CA GLN A 156 -7.89 -18.78 -2.40
C GLN A 156 -7.72 -20.02 -3.28
N ASN A 157 -7.55 -19.83 -4.59
CA ASN A 157 -7.34 -20.93 -5.53
C ASN A 157 -5.90 -21.48 -5.51
N GLY A 158 -5.00 -20.91 -4.71
CA GLY A 158 -3.59 -21.30 -4.66
C GLY A 158 -2.77 -20.90 -5.88
N GLU A 159 -3.31 -20.02 -6.74
CA GLU A 159 -2.64 -19.53 -7.96
C GLU A 159 -1.62 -18.42 -7.64
N LEU A 160 -1.75 -17.78 -6.48
CA LEU A 160 -0.92 -16.67 -6.05
C LEU A 160 -0.61 -16.75 -4.55
N ARG A 161 0.67 -16.59 -4.19
CA ARG A 161 1.10 -16.38 -2.80
C ARG A 161 1.96 -15.11 -2.73
N PRO A 162 1.36 -13.95 -2.43
CA PRO A 162 2.09 -12.69 -2.41
C PRO A 162 2.96 -12.58 -1.16
N ALA A 163 4.05 -11.84 -1.26
CA ALA A 163 4.86 -11.52 -0.10
C ALA A 163 4.17 -10.48 0.80
N LEU A 164 3.33 -9.62 0.21
CA LEU A 164 2.50 -8.66 0.94
C LEU A 164 1.31 -8.18 0.09
N VAL A 165 0.13 -8.05 0.70
CA VAL A 165 -1.01 -7.32 0.12
C VAL A 165 -1.28 -6.05 0.94
N ILE A 166 -1.17 -4.89 0.29
CA ILE A 166 -1.58 -3.59 0.83
C ILE A 166 -2.97 -3.27 0.26
N GLY A 167 -3.99 -3.41 1.11
CA GLY A 167 -5.40 -3.15 0.78
C GLY A 167 -5.87 -1.79 1.27
N ALA A 168 -5.70 -0.76 0.45
CA ALA A 168 -6.14 0.60 0.75
C ALA A 168 -7.07 1.22 -0.32
N PRO A 169 -7.99 0.49 -1.00
CA PRO A 169 -8.93 1.14 -1.90
C PRO A 169 -9.83 2.11 -1.11
N VAL A 170 -10.06 3.29 -1.67
CA VAL A 170 -10.99 4.29 -1.15
C VAL A 170 -12.31 4.24 -1.88
N GLY A 171 -13.40 4.55 -1.18
CA GLY A 171 -14.71 4.76 -1.82
C GLY A 171 -15.87 4.15 -1.05
N PHE A 172 -16.97 3.94 -1.76
CA PHE A 172 -18.28 3.68 -1.15
C PHE A 172 -18.88 2.34 -1.55
N VAL A 173 -18.58 1.83 -2.75
CA VAL A 173 -19.15 0.60 -3.29
C VAL A 173 -18.11 -0.52 -3.20
N ASN A 174 -18.47 -1.63 -2.53
CA ASN A 174 -17.65 -2.84 -2.39
C ASN A 174 -16.27 -2.66 -1.73
N VAL A 175 -15.96 -1.47 -1.19
CA VAL A 175 -14.66 -1.17 -0.57
C VAL A 175 -14.47 -1.91 0.74
N VAL A 176 -15.47 -1.88 1.62
CA VAL A 176 -15.39 -2.52 2.94
C VAL A 176 -15.38 -4.03 2.77
N GLU A 177 -16.22 -4.54 1.89
CA GLU A 177 -16.39 -5.95 1.56
C GLU A 177 -15.11 -6.52 0.96
N SER A 178 -14.50 -5.83 -0.02
CA SER A 178 -13.25 -6.28 -0.64
C SER A 178 -12.06 -6.29 0.33
N LYS A 179 -11.96 -5.31 1.23
CA LYS A 179 -10.96 -5.33 2.32
C LYS A 179 -11.21 -6.48 3.30
N ASN A 180 -12.46 -6.75 3.63
CA ASN A 180 -12.83 -7.88 4.48
C ASN A 180 -12.46 -9.23 3.85
N LEU A 181 -12.52 -9.39 2.53
CA LEU A 181 -12.03 -10.59 1.84
C LEU A 181 -10.54 -10.82 2.10
N ILE A 182 -9.72 -9.78 1.91
CA ILE A 182 -8.26 -9.88 2.17
C ILE A 182 -8.00 -10.20 3.64
N LYS A 183 -8.77 -9.62 4.57
CA LYS A 183 -8.60 -9.87 6.01
C LYS A 183 -8.84 -11.32 6.46
N ARG A 184 -9.48 -12.14 5.63
CA ARG A 184 -9.73 -13.56 5.87
C ARG A 184 -8.62 -14.48 5.34
N LEU A 185 -7.72 -13.96 4.50
CA LEU A 185 -6.64 -14.74 3.92
C LEU A 185 -5.49 -14.93 4.92
N ASP A 186 -4.79 -16.05 4.78
CA ASP A 186 -3.56 -16.33 5.54
C ASP A 186 -2.32 -15.89 4.75
N VAL A 187 -2.23 -14.58 4.48
CA VAL A 187 -1.07 -13.96 3.81
C VAL A 187 -0.70 -12.66 4.54
N PRO A 188 0.56 -12.21 4.46
CA PRO A 188 0.95 -10.91 5.01
C PRO A 188 0.13 -9.78 4.38
N MET A 189 -0.45 -8.91 5.21
CA MET A 189 -1.27 -7.81 4.72
C MET A 189 -1.26 -6.56 5.60
N ILE A 190 -1.40 -5.41 4.95
CA ILE A 190 -1.65 -4.11 5.56
C ILE A 190 -2.95 -3.56 4.96
N VAL A 191 -3.97 -3.33 5.77
CA VAL A 191 -5.27 -2.85 5.32
C VAL A 191 -5.61 -1.53 6.00
N ALA A 192 -5.90 -0.51 5.20
CA ALA A 192 -6.57 0.70 5.68
C ALA A 192 -8.07 0.40 5.76
N ASP A 193 -8.57 0.06 6.95
CA ASP A 193 -9.90 -0.51 7.11
C ASP A 193 -11.02 0.49 6.81
N LYS A 194 -12.26 -0.02 6.71
CA LYS A 194 -13.46 0.76 6.37
C LYS A 194 -13.33 1.39 4.97
N ARG A 195 -13.82 2.61 4.78
CA ARG A 195 -13.93 3.28 3.47
C ARG A 195 -12.74 4.15 3.09
N LYS A 196 -11.92 4.56 4.07
CA LYS A 196 -10.75 5.40 3.84
C LYS A 196 -9.63 4.60 3.19
N GLY A 197 -8.77 5.28 2.45
CA GLY A 197 -7.70 4.71 1.67
C GLY A 197 -7.24 5.71 0.62
N GLY A 198 -6.74 5.21 -0.50
CA GLY A 198 -6.33 6.02 -1.63
C GLY A 198 -4.99 5.57 -2.20
N SER A 199 -4.73 5.99 -3.44
CA SER A 199 -3.43 5.79 -4.08
C SER A 199 -2.27 6.42 -3.30
N ASN A 200 -2.49 7.58 -2.67
CA ASN A 200 -1.53 8.22 -1.77
C ASN A 200 -1.22 7.36 -0.54
N VAL A 201 -2.24 6.74 0.06
CA VAL A 201 -2.08 5.86 1.23
C VAL A 201 -1.36 4.57 0.85
N ALA A 202 -1.74 3.94 -0.25
CA ALA A 202 -1.03 2.76 -0.75
C ALA A 202 0.45 3.05 -1.03
N ALA A 203 0.75 4.18 -1.69
CA ALA A 203 2.12 4.63 -1.93
C ALA A 203 2.88 4.97 -0.64
N ALA A 204 2.22 5.63 0.32
CA ALA A 204 2.78 5.96 1.63
C ALA A 204 3.18 4.71 2.42
N ILE A 205 2.36 3.66 2.39
CA ILE A 205 2.69 2.38 3.02
C ILE A 205 3.93 1.77 2.37
N VAL A 206 3.98 1.69 1.04
CA VAL A 206 5.17 1.19 0.32
C VAL A 206 6.42 2.01 0.65
N ASN A 207 6.32 3.34 0.63
CA ASN A 207 7.44 4.22 0.96
C ASN A 207 7.91 4.05 2.40
N ALA A 208 6.99 3.87 3.36
CA ALA A 208 7.35 3.57 4.73
C ALA A 208 8.14 2.26 4.84
N LEU A 209 7.83 1.23 4.05
CA LEU A 209 8.62 0.00 3.99
C LEU A 209 9.99 0.26 3.37
N LEU A 210 10.04 0.93 2.21
CA LEU A 210 11.28 1.28 1.50
C LEU A 210 12.26 2.04 2.39
N TYR A 211 11.79 3.02 3.16
CA TYR A 211 12.63 3.84 4.03
C TYR A 211 13.09 3.11 5.28
N GLN A 212 12.42 2.03 5.67
CA GLN A 212 12.84 1.16 6.77
C GLN A 212 13.82 0.07 6.32
N CYS A 213 13.97 -0.17 5.00
CA CYS A 213 15.01 -1.04 4.44
C CYS A 213 16.39 -0.35 4.33
N LYS A 214 16.42 0.98 4.39
CA LYS A 214 17.66 1.77 4.48
C LYS A 214 18.27 1.67 5.87
#